data_AF-A0A4C1SSZ4-F1
#
_entry.id   AF-A0A4C1SSZ4-F1
#
_cell.length_a   1.000
_cell.length_b   1.000
_cell.length_c   1.000
_cell.angle_alpha   90.00
_cell.angle_beta   90.00
_cell.angle_gamma   90.00
#
_symmetry.space_group_name_H-M   'P 1'
#
loop_
_entity.id
_entity.type
_entity.pdbx_description
1 polymer ?
#
loop_
_entity_poly.entity_id
_entity_poly.type
_entity_poly.pdbx_seq_one_letter_code
_entity_poly.pdbx_strand_id
1 'polypeptide(L)'
;MIKQKAIELHNQMKENNHAFNASDGWLQKFKKRYGIRLLKICGEKLSARHHLVEPYKQKLKRRIEELGLNNDQLYNADESGLCWKNVPNKTYVSSLEKTAPGAKME
;
A
#
# COMPACT_ATOMS: atom_id res chain seq x y z
N MET A 1 -11.56 -10.09 7.91
CA MET A 1 -11.36 -10.62 6.55
C MET A 1 -10.70 -12.00 6.50
N ILE A 2 -9.44 -12.21 6.91
CA ILE A 2 -8.74 -13.50 6.68
C ILE A 2 -9.48 -14.71 7.30
N LYS A 3 -9.89 -14.62 8.58
CA LYS A 3 -10.65 -15.70 9.26
C LYS A 3 -11.95 -16.03 8.52
N GLN A 4 -12.70 -14.99 8.15
CA GLN A 4 -13.95 -15.13 7.40
C GLN A 4 -13.72 -15.81 6.05
N LYS A 5 -12.71 -15.37 5.30
CA LYS A 5 -12.41 -15.92 3.97
C LYS A 5 -11.93 -17.37 4.05
N ALA A 6 -11.20 -17.74 5.10
CA ALA A 6 -10.80 -19.12 5.34
C ALA A 6 -12.00 -20.04 5.61
N ILE A 7 -13.00 -19.57 6.36
CA ILE A 7 -14.26 -20.30 6.58
C ILE A 7 -15.04 -20.45 5.26
N GLU A 8 -15.15 -19.37 4.48
CA GLU A 8 -15.81 -19.43 3.16
C GLU A 8 -15.15 -20.46 2.22
N LEU A 9 -13.82 -20.45 2.12
CA LEU A 9 -13.07 -21.41 1.30
C LEU A 9 -13.24 -22.84 1.79
N HIS A 10 -13.19 -23.06 3.11
CA HIS A 10 -13.45 -24.37 3.71
C HIS A 10 -14.82 -24.92 3.31
N ASN A 11 -15.86 -24.08 3.40
CA ASN A 11 -17.22 -24.46 3.03
C ASN A 11 -17.36 -24.76 1.52
N GLN A 12 -16.57 -24.12 0.66
CA GLN A 12 -16.56 -24.36 -0.78
C GLN A 12 -15.85 -25.66 -1.16
N MET A 13 -14.79 -26.01 -0.45
CA MET A 13 -13.94 -27.16 -0.81
C MET A 13 -14.65 -28.51 -0.63
N LYS A 14 -15.74 -28.62 0.16
CA LYS A 14 -16.58 -29.84 0.35
C LYS A 14 -15.84 -31.16 0.65
N GLU A 15 -14.52 -31.14 0.80
CA GLU A 15 -13.67 -32.32 0.91
C GLU A 15 -13.59 -32.86 2.34
N ASN A 16 -14.10 -32.13 3.34
CA ASN A 16 -14.05 -32.55 4.74
C ASN A 16 -15.37 -32.22 5.46
N ASN A 17 -16.06 -33.25 5.96
CA ASN A 17 -17.26 -33.13 6.80
C ASN A 17 -16.98 -32.57 8.22
N HIS A 18 -15.75 -32.12 8.48
CA HIS A 18 -15.36 -31.57 9.77
C HIS A 18 -15.55 -30.06 9.80
N ALA A 19 -16.07 -29.57 10.92
CA ALA A 19 -16.18 -28.14 11.17
C ALA A 19 -14.78 -27.52 11.28
N PHE A 20 -14.49 -26.51 10.44
CA PHE A 20 -13.27 -25.72 10.54
C PHE A 20 -13.50 -24.47 11.38
N ASN A 21 -12.63 -24.26 12.36
CA ASN A 21 -12.64 -23.05 13.18
C ASN A 21 -11.39 -22.20 12.87
N ALA A 22 -11.60 -21.06 12.22
CA ALA A 22 -10.57 -20.06 11.98
C ALA A 22 -10.25 -19.25 13.26
N SER A 23 -9.82 -19.91 14.33
CA SER A 23 -9.50 -19.27 15.61
C SER A 23 -8.31 -18.30 15.50
N ASP A 24 -8.13 -17.44 16.51
CA ASP A 24 -6.94 -16.56 16.55
C ASP A 24 -5.64 -17.35 16.66
N GLY A 25 -5.64 -18.47 17.40
CA GLY A 25 -4.50 -19.38 17.48
C GLY A 25 -4.18 -20.02 16.14
N TRP A 26 -5.19 -20.42 15.36
CA TRP A 26 -5.00 -20.89 13.98
C TRP A 26 -4.39 -19.80 13.12
N LEU A 27 -4.93 -18.57 13.15
CA LEU A 27 -4.43 -17.46 12.33
C LEU A 27 -2.99 -17.09 12.67
N GLN A 28 -2.62 -17.07 13.96
CA GLN A 28 -1.25 -16.82 14.39
C GLN A 28 -0.29 -17.91 13.89
N LYS A 29 -0.65 -19.19 14.06
CA LYS A 29 0.15 -20.32 13.56
C LYS A 29 0.27 -20.33 12.04
N PHE A 30 -0.82 -20.02 11.33
CA PHE A 30 -0.86 -19.89 9.88
C PHE A 30 0.12 -18.79 9.42
N LYS A 31 0.00 -17.59 9.98
CA LYS A 31 0.93 -16.49 9.67
C LYS A 31 2.38 -16.86 9.94
N LYS A 32 2.67 -17.46 11.10
CA LYS A 32 4.02 -17.89 11.47
C LYS A 32 4.56 -18.94 10.49
N ARG A 33 3.75 -19.94 10.14
CA ARG A 33 4.14 -21.02 9.22
C ARG A 33 4.51 -20.51 7.83
N TYR A 34 3.77 -19.52 7.33
CA TYR A 34 3.96 -18.97 5.98
C TYR A 34 4.72 -17.63 5.96
N GLY A 35 5.34 -17.23 7.09
CA GLY A 35 6.11 -15.99 7.18
C GLY A 35 5.30 -14.71 6.95
N ILE A 36 3.97 -14.74 7.13
CA ILE A 36 3.11 -13.59 6.88
C ILE A 36 3.23 -12.60 8.04
N ARG A 37 3.64 -11.37 7.73
CA ARG A 37 3.81 -10.27 8.69
C ARG A 37 2.96 -9.07 8.30
N LEU A 38 2.66 -8.20 9.26
CA LEU A 38 1.93 -6.97 9.01
C LEU A 38 2.93 -5.81 8.88
N LEU A 39 2.99 -5.17 7.72
CA LEU A 39 3.83 -3.98 7.49
C LEU A 39 2.97 -2.74 7.27
N LYS A 40 3.50 -1.58 7.65
CA LYS A 40 2.93 -0.28 7.27
C LYS A 40 3.14 -0.07 5.77
N ILE A 41 2.09 0.40 5.10
CA ILE A 41 2.17 0.81 3.70
C ILE A 41 2.98 2.11 3.65
N CYS A 42 4.03 2.13 2.82
CA CYS A 42 4.98 3.25 2.76
C CYS A 42 4.92 3.94 1.40
N GLY A 43 4.45 5.18 1.40
CA GLY A 43 4.43 6.09 0.25
C GLY A 43 3.65 5.55 -0.96
N GLU A 44 3.67 6.30 -2.06
CA GLU A 44 3.01 5.94 -3.33
C GLU A 44 4.03 5.44 -4.36
N LYS A 45 5.02 4.65 -3.91
CA LYS A 45 6.16 4.23 -4.74
C LYS A 45 5.71 3.51 -6.02
N LEU A 46 4.61 2.77 -5.97
CA LEU A 46 4.09 2.06 -7.14
C LEU A 46 3.52 3.00 -8.22
N SER A 47 3.15 4.24 -7.86
CA SER A 47 2.60 5.23 -8.78
C SER A 47 3.67 6.17 -9.36
N ALA A 48 4.94 6.02 -8.97
CA ALA A 48 6.02 6.87 -9.41
C ALA A 48 6.34 6.66 -10.90
N ARG A 49 6.17 7.70 -11.72
CA ARG A 49 6.54 7.69 -13.14
C ARG A 49 7.95 8.26 -13.33
N HIS A 50 8.96 7.45 -13.05
CA HIS A 50 10.37 7.88 -13.05
C HIS A 50 10.82 8.54 -14.37
N HIS A 51 10.33 8.07 -15.52
CA HIS A 51 10.68 8.63 -16.83
C HIS A 51 10.18 10.08 -17.03
N LEU A 52 9.20 10.54 -16.27
CA LEU A 52 8.66 11.91 -16.36
C LEU A 52 9.40 12.91 -15.47
N VAL A 53 10.25 12.44 -14.55
CA VAL A 53 10.91 13.29 -13.56
C VAL A 53 11.86 14.28 -14.23
N GLU A 54 12.74 13.80 -15.12
CA GLU A 54 13.76 14.65 -15.74
C GLU A 54 13.16 15.69 -16.70
N PRO A 55 12.21 15.34 -17.60
CA PRO A 55 11.51 16.33 -18.41
C PRO A 55 10.77 17.38 -17.56
N TYR A 56 10.16 16.96 -16.44
CA TYR A 56 9.45 17.88 -15.55
C TYR A 56 10.40 18.87 -14.87
N LYS A 57 11.56 18.41 -14.39
CA LYS A 57 12.59 19.30 -13.80
C LYS A 57 13.03 20.40 -14.77
N GLN A 58 13.28 20.04 -16.03
CA GLN A 58 13.66 21.01 -17.06
C GLN A 58 12.54 22.03 -17.33
N LYS A 59 11.30 21.56 -17.42
CA LYS A 59 10.12 22.43 -17.57
C LYS A 59 9.95 23.38 -16.39
N LEU A 60 10.11 22.88 -15.17
CA LEU A 60 10.00 23.68 -13.94
C LEU A 60 11.07 24.76 -13.89
N LYS A 61 12.34 24.40 -14.16
CA LYS A 61 13.46 25.35 -14.19
C LYS A 61 13.20 26.50 -15.16
N ARG A 62 12.75 26.19 -16.38
CA ARG A 62 12.39 27.20 -17.38
C ARG A 62 11.30 28.14 -16.86
N ARG A 63 10.27 27.61 -16.20
CA ARG A 63 9.19 28.45 -15.64
C ARG A 63 9.65 29.36 -14.51
N ILE A 64 10.56 28.89 -13.66
CA ILE A 64 11.14 29.69 -12.58
C ILE A 64 11.90 30.88 -13.17
N GLU A 65 12.73 30.64 -14.19
CA GLU A 65 13.50 31.67 -14.89
C GLU A 65 12.58 32.68 -15.60
N GLU A 66 11.59 32.22 -16.36
CA GLU A 66 10.63 33.08 -17.08
C GLU A 66 9.81 33.99 -16.15
N LEU A 67 9.51 33.52 -14.95
CA LEU A 67 8.73 34.27 -13.96
C LEU A 67 9.61 35.09 -13.00
N GLY A 68 10.95 35.00 -13.11
CA GLY A 68 11.88 35.70 -12.22
C GLY A 68 11.73 35.29 -10.75
N LEU A 69 11.29 34.05 -10.49
CA LEU A 69 11.02 33.59 -9.12
C LEU A 69 12.32 33.28 -8.39
N ASN A 70 12.38 33.65 -7.12
CA ASN A 70 13.43 33.22 -6.21
C ASN A 70 13.00 31.97 -5.41
N ASN A 71 13.93 31.38 -4.67
CA ASN A 71 13.66 30.17 -3.89
C ASN A 71 12.62 30.38 -2.77
N ASP A 72 12.51 31.61 -2.23
CA ASP A 72 11.54 31.95 -1.17
C ASP A 72 10.10 32.03 -1.69
N GLN A 73 9.93 32.03 -3.02
CA GLN A 73 8.63 32.04 -3.71
C GLN A 73 8.20 30.64 -4.17
N LEU A 74 9.00 29.59 -3.92
CA LEU A 74 8.70 28.23 -4.33
C LEU A 74 8.08 27.44 -3.16
N TYR A 75 6.79 27.14 -3.28
CA TYR A 75 6.04 26.37 -2.29
C TYR A 75 5.63 25.02 -2.89
N ASN A 76 5.79 23.93 -2.14
CA ASN A 76 5.18 22.65 -2.51
C ASN A 76 3.76 22.57 -1.94
N ALA A 77 2.81 22.21 -2.80
CA ALA A 77 1.47 21.79 -2.40
C ALA A 77 1.29 20.35 -2.88
N ASP A 78 2.16 19.46 -2.40
CA ASP A 78 2.25 18.08 -2.88
C ASP A 78 1.06 17.22 -2.43
N GLU A 79 0.50 17.51 -1.26
CA GLU A 79 -0.62 16.75 -0.71
C GLU A 79 -1.71 17.68 -0.15
N SER A 80 -2.92 17.56 -0.70
CA SER A 80 -4.16 17.98 -0.08
C SER A 80 -5.18 16.88 -0.32
N GLY A 81 -5.85 16.40 0.72
CA GLY A 81 -6.70 15.22 0.61
C GLY A 81 -7.75 15.12 1.70
N LEU A 82 -8.99 14.79 1.30
CA LEU A 82 -10.07 14.41 2.21
C LEU A 82 -10.11 12.88 2.32
N CYS A 83 -9.84 12.36 3.51
CA CYS A 83 -9.79 10.93 3.77
C CYS A 83 -11.16 10.40 4.23
N TRP A 84 -12.01 9.94 3.30
CA TRP A 84 -13.29 9.30 3.62
C TRP A 84 -13.23 7.78 3.40
N LYS A 85 -13.57 7.00 4.43
CA LYS A 85 -13.50 5.51 4.42
C LYS A 85 -12.12 4.95 4.04
N ASN A 86 -11.04 5.59 4.51
CA ASN A 86 -9.68 5.13 4.21
C ASN A 86 -9.46 3.66 4.56
N VAL A 87 -8.75 2.98 3.67
CA VAL A 87 -8.24 1.63 3.92
C VAL A 87 -7.18 1.64 5.02
N PRO A 88 -6.95 0.50 5.70
CA PRO A 88 -5.91 0.40 6.71
C PRO A 88 -4.53 0.78 6.17
N ASN A 89 -3.76 1.55 6.94
CA ASN A 89 -2.39 1.94 6.60
C ASN A 89 -1.36 0.79 6.77
N LYS A 90 -1.83 -0.44 6.94
CA LYS A 90 -1.03 -1.64 7.12
C LYS A 90 -1.60 -2.78 6.30
N THR A 91 -0.73 -3.59 5.70
CA THR A 91 -1.12 -4.77 4.93
C THR A 91 -0.29 -5.99 5.34
N TYR A 92 -0.85 -7.17 5.10
CA TYR A 92 -0.13 -8.43 5.29
C TYR A 92 0.76 -8.70 4.10
N VAL A 93 2.03 -8.98 4.36
CA VAL A 93 3.04 -9.29 3.34
C VAL A 93 3.79 -10.55 3.70
N SER A 94 4.34 -11.21 2.68
CA SER A 94 5.28 -12.30 2.85
C SER A 94 6.55 -11.84 3.56
N SER A 95 7.22 -12.74 4.28
CA SER A 95 8.53 -12.48 4.90
C SER A 95 9.62 -12.17 3.87
N LEU A 96 9.41 -12.57 2.61
CA LEU A 96 10.29 -12.27 1.49
C LEU A 96 10.24 -10.79 1.09
N GLU A 97 9.11 -10.11 1.33
CA GLU A 97 8.89 -8.72 0.93
C GLU A 97 9.43 -7.74 1.98
N LYS A 98 10.49 -7.00 1.65
CA LYS A 98 11.12 -6.06 2.61
C LYS A 98 10.22 -4.88 2.98
N THR A 99 9.36 -4.45 2.06
CA THR A 99 8.52 -3.25 2.20
C THR A 99 7.12 -3.53 1.66
N ALA A 100 6.13 -2.77 2.13
CA ALA A 100 4.81 -2.71 1.50
C ALA A 100 4.68 -1.36 0.77
N PRO A 101 5.06 -1.25 -0.51
CA PRO A 101 4.93 -0.01 -1.24
C PRO A 101 3.45 0.28 -1.51
N GLY A 102 3.01 1.51 -1.28
CA GLY A 102 1.65 1.93 -1.62
C GLY A 102 1.55 2.37 -3.08
N ALA A 103 0.30 2.44 -3.54
CA ALA A 103 -0.09 3.07 -4.79
C ALA A 103 -1.08 4.19 -4.46
N LYS A 104 -1.07 5.23 -5.28
CA LYS A 104 -2.09 6.27 -5.27
C LYS A 104 -3.45 5.65 -5.54
N MET A 105 -4.42 5.93 -4.67
CA MET A 105 -5.81 5.56 -4.92
C MET A 105 -6.41 6.65 -5.82
N GLU A 106 -6.92 6.27 -6.99
CA GLU A 106 -7.67 7.15 -7.89
C GLU A 106 -9.15 7.23 -7.51
#